data_AF-A0A1E5LG05-F1
#
_entry.id   AF-A0A1E5LG05-F1
#
_cell.length_a   1.000
_cell.length_b   1.000
_cell.length_c   1.000
_cell.angle_alpha   90.00
_cell.angle_beta   90.00
_cell.angle_gamma   90.00
#
_symmetry.space_group_name_H-M   'P 1'
#
loop_
_entity.id
_entity.type
_entity.pdbx_description
1 polymer ?
#
loop_
_entity_poly.entity_id
_entity_poly.type
_entity_poly.pdbx_seq_one_letter_code
_entity_poly.pdbx_strand_id
1 'polypeptide(L)'
;MFNNWILIGLLSLSTYISRIVGVEVMAERKMSPTLRVYFNYVPVAIISALIIKQIFVPVDGQLIISIPVLVGCVVTAIAIKTMKLFLPSVLLGAIIGLMTRYFMM
;
A
#
# COMPACT_ATOMS: atom_id res chain seq x y z
N MET A 1 -15.26 -18.55 -24.69
CA MET A 1 -15.01 -17.12 -24.36
C MET A 1 -16.15 -16.45 -23.59
N PHE A 2 -17.42 -16.74 -23.88
CA PHE A 2 -18.59 -16.19 -23.15
C PHE A 2 -18.61 -16.56 -21.64
N ASN A 3 -18.14 -17.76 -21.29
CA ASN A 3 -18.11 -18.24 -19.90
C ASN A 3 -17.18 -17.41 -18.98
N ASN A 4 -16.07 -16.88 -19.50
CA ASN A 4 -15.13 -16.08 -18.71
C ASN A 4 -15.71 -14.69 -18.39
N TRP A 5 -16.47 -14.10 -19.31
CA TRP A 5 -17.15 -12.82 -19.09
C TRP A 5 -18.25 -12.94 -18.02
N ILE A 6 -18.98 -14.05 -18.02
CA ILE A 6 -19.96 -14.38 -16.97
C ILE A 6 -19.26 -14.57 -15.61
N LEU A 7 -18.13 -15.29 -15.57
CA LEU A 7 -17.36 -15.48 -14.34
C LEU A 7 -16.83 -14.16 -13.77
N ILE A 8 -16.31 -13.27 -14.62
CA ILE A 8 -15.85 -11.94 -14.20
C ILE A 8 -17.02 -11.12 -13.64
N GLY A 9 -18.17 -11.14 -14.32
CA GLY A 9 -19.39 -10.50 -13.84
C GLY A 9 -19.80 -11.01 -12.46
N LEU A 10 -19.87 -12.33 -12.29
CA LEU A 10 -20.32 -12.97 -11.06
C LEU A 10 -19.32 -12.78 -9.89
N LEU A 11 -18.02 -12.82 -10.17
CA LEU A 11 -16.97 -12.50 -9.21
C LEU A 11 -17.02 -11.03 -8.79
N SER A 12 -17.16 -10.11 -9.73
CA SER A 12 -17.24 -8.68 -9.42
C SER A 12 -18.44 -8.39 -8.53
N LEU A 13 -19.60 -8.96 -8.86
CA LEU A 13 -20.84 -8.76 -8.11
C LEU A 13 -20.72 -9.33 -6.68
N SER A 14 -20.21 -10.56 -6.54
CA SER A 14 -19.95 -11.18 -5.24
C SER A 14 -18.99 -10.35 -4.38
N THR A 15 -17.91 -9.84 -4.99
CA THR A 15 -16.91 -9.04 -4.29
C THR A 15 -17.49 -7.72 -3.80
N TYR A 16 -18.29 -7.03 -4.63
CA TYR A 16 -18.91 -5.77 -4.26
C TYR A 16 -20.01 -5.95 -3.21
N ILE A 17 -20.86 -6.98 -3.34
CA ILE A 17 -21.90 -7.28 -2.34
C ILE A 17 -21.26 -7.56 -0.98
N SER A 18 -20.22 -8.40 -0.93
CA SER A 18 -19.50 -8.69 0.31
C SER A 18 -18.88 -7.44 0.95
N ARG A 19 -18.35 -6.53 0.13
CA ARG A 19 -17.82 -5.24 0.60
C ARG A 19 -18.90 -4.30 1.13
N ILE A 20 -20.05 -4.20 0.46
CA ILE A 20 -21.14 -3.31 0.85
C ILE A 20 -21.72 -3.76 2.19
N VAL A 21 -22.01 -5.06 2.33
CA VAL A 21 -22.48 -5.65 3.59
C VAL A 21 -21.46 -5.42 4.71
N GLY A 22 -20.17 -5.63 4.42
CA GLY A 22 -19.09 -5.37 5.39
C GLY A 22 -19.02 -3.90 5.82
N VAL A 23 -19.24 -2.95 4.91
CA VAL A 23 -19.21 -1.51 5.20
C VAL A 23 -20.46 -1.05 5.95
N GLU A 24 -21.66 -1.49 5.55
CA GLU A 24 -22.91 -1.12 6.22
C GLU A 24 -22.97 -1.64 7.66
N VAL A 25 -22.64 -2.92 7.87
CA VAL A 25 -22.60 -3.53 9.21
C VAL A 25 -21.61 -2.81 10.13
N MET A 26 -20.53 -2.29 9.56
CA MET A 26 -19.48 -1.57 10.29
C MET A 26 -19.81 -0.09 10.47
N ALA A 27 -20.66 0.50 9.62
CA ALA A 27 -21.13 1.88 9.70
C ALA A 27 -22.25 2.07 10.73
N GLU A 28 -23.15 1.08 10.91
CA GLU A 28 -24.23 1.15 11.89
C GLU A 28 -23.76 0.98 13.35
N ARG A 29 -22.59 0.37 13.58
CA ARG A 29 -22.06 0.15 14.92
C ARG A 29 -21.21 1.34 15.36
N LYS A 30 -21.57 1.98 16.49
CA LYS A 30 -20.68 2.91 17.20
C LYS A 30 -19.37 2.18 17.54
N MET A 31 -18.31 2.43 16.78
CA MET A 31 -16.99 1.87 17.05
C MET A 31 -16.56 2.23 18.48
N SER A 32 -16.22 1.22 19.28
CA SER A 32 -15.61 1.47 20.58
C SER A 32 -14.29 2.24 20.37
N PRO A 33 -13.90 3.11 21.31
CA PRO A 33 -12.68 3.91 21.18
C PRO A 33 -11.43 3.04 20.93
N THR A 34 -11.39 1.83 21.48
CA THR A 34 -10.32 0.86 21.27
C THR A 34 -10.26 0.33 19.83
N LEU A 35 -11.40 0.00 19.21
CA LEU A 35 -11.43 -0.44 17.81
C LEU A 35 -11.07 0.69 16.85
N ARG A 36 -11.47 1.94 17.15
CA ARG A 36 -11.11 3.11 16.34
C ARG A 36 -9.59 3.32 16.29
N VAL A 37 -8.93 3.18 17.43
CA VAL A 37 -7.48 3.28 17.51
C VAL A 37 -6.84 2.13 16.72
N TYR A 38 -7.32 0.90 16.89
CA TYR A 38 -6.83 -0.26 16.14
C TYR A 38 -6.93 -0.08 14.62
N PHE A 39 -8.09 0.32 14.09
CA PHE A 39 -8.29 0.54 12.65
C PHE A 39 -7.47 1.71 12.08
N ASN A 40 -7.07 2.70 12.89
CA ASN A 40 -6.14 3.73 12.44
C ASN A 40 -4.70 3.21 12.26
N TYR A 41 -4.28 2.23 13.08
CA TYR A 41 -2.93 1.66 13.00
C TYR A 41 -2.79 0.50 12.00
N VAL A 42 -3.87 -0.23 11.72
CA VAL A 42 -3.84 -1.37 10.77
C VAL A 42 -3.30 -0.97 9.38
N PRO A 43 -3.80 0.09 8.71
CA PRO A 43 -3.27 0.50 7.41
C PRO A 43 -1.78 0.85 7.46
N VAL A 44 -1.34 1.54 8.53
CA VAL A 44 0.06 1.92 8.72
C VAL A 44 0.95 0.68 8.89
N ALA A 45 0.49 -0.31 9.66
CA ALA A 45 1.21 -1.56 9.86
C ALA A 45 1.33 -2.37 8.54
N ILE A 46 0.24 -2.46 7.76
CA ILE A 46 0.22 -3.16 6.47
C ILE A 46 1.19 -2.48 5.48
N ILE A 47 1.11 -1.15 5.35
CA ILE A 47 2.01 -0.39 4.48
C ILE A 47 3.46 -0.57 4.89
N SER A 48 3.76 -0.52 6.20
CA SER A 48 5.11 -0.74 6.71
C SER A 48 5.65 -2.13 6.38
N ALA A 49 4.83 -3.17 6.58
CA ALA A 49 5.21 -4.54 6.25
C ALA A 49 5.46 -4.73 4.73
N LEU A 50 4.62 -4.13 3.89
CA LEU A 50 4.79 -4.15 2.43
C LEU A 50 6.07 -3.44 1.99
N ILE A 51 6.38 -2.28 2.59
CA ILE A 51 7.62 -1.54 2.31
C ILE A 51 8.84 -2.38 2.71
N ILE A 52 8.83 -3.00 3.89
CA ILE A 52 9.92 -3.89 4.34
C ILE A 52 10.11 -5.02 3.34
N LYS A 53 9.04 -5.68 2.89
CA LYS A 53 9.12 -6.73 1.86
C LYS A 53 9.67 -6.21 0.52
N GLN A 54 9.42 -4.95 0.16
CA GLN A 54 9.99 -4.33 -1.04
C GLN A 54 11.45 -3.90 -0.86
N ILE A 55 11.90 -3.65 0.37
CA ILE A 55 13.32 -3.37 0.67
C ILE A 55 14.11 -4.68 0.64
N PHE A 56 13.56 -5.74 1.22
CA PHE A 56 14.13 -7.08 1.27
C PHE A 56 13.55 -7.94 0.14
N VAL A 57 13.99 -7.68 -1.09
CA VAL A 57 13.63 -8.53 -2.23
C VAL A 57 14.54 -9.76 -2.23
N PRO A 58 14.01 -10.98 -2.07
CA PRO A 58 14.81 -12.18 -2.27
C PRO A 58 15.07 -12.33 -3.76
N VAL A 59 16.28 -12.02 -4.20
CA VAL A 59 16.81 -12.47 -5.48
C VAL A 59 17.68 -13.67 -5.15
N ASP A 60 17.26 -14.86 -5.57
CA ASP A 60 18.01 -16.12 -5.43
C ASP A 60 18.44 -16.50 -4.01
N GLY A 61 17.55 -16.30 -3.02
CA GLY A 61 17.78 -16.75 -1.65
C GLY A 61 18.79 -15.90 -0.86
N GLN A 62 19.27 -14.78 -1.40
CA GLN A 62 20.08 -13.80 -0.69
C GLN A 62 19.25 -12.55 -0.38
N LEU A 63 19.38 -12.04 0.84
CA LEU A 63 18.77 -10.79 1.30
C LEU A 63 19.54 -9.61 0.68
N ILE A 64 19.21 -9.29 -0.57
CA ILE A 64 19.78 -8.10 -1.22
C ILE A 64 18.91 -6.90 -0.87
N ILE A 65 19.52 -5.92 -0.20
CA ILE A 65 18.86 -4.66 0.14
C ILE A 65 18.65 -3.87 -1.15
N SER A 66 17.40 -3.57 -1.47
CA SER A 66 17.06 -2.70 -2.60
C SER A 66 17.34 -1.23 -2.25
N ILE A 67 18.58 -0.79 -2.48
CA ILE A 67 19.02 0.60 -2.28
C ILE A 67 18.07 1.63 -2.93
N PRO A 68 17.56 1.42 -4.16
CA PRO A 68 16.63 2.38 -4.78
C PRO A 68 15.32 2.57 -4.01
N VAL A 69 14.77 1.49 -3.45
CA VAL A 69 13.53 1.51 -2.66
C VAL A 69 13.77 2.21 -1.33
N LEU A 70 14.92 1.94 -0.69
CA LEU A 70 15.31 2.57 0.56
C LEU A 70 15.48 4.08 0.40
N VAL A 71 16.17 4.53 -0.65
CA VAL A 71 16.36 5.95 -0.98
C VAL A 71 15.01 6.61 -1.29
N GLY A 72 14.16 5.98 -2.10
CA GLY A 72 12.81 6.48 -2.39
C GLY A 72 11.96 6.66 -1.13
N CYS A 73 11.98 5.70 -0.20
CA CYS A 73 11.28 5.80 1.08
C CYS A 73 11.81 6.93 1.97
N VAL A 74 13.13 7.08 2.09
CA VAL A 74 13.75 8.14 2.91
C VAL A 74 13.42 9.53 2.35
N VAL A 75 13.52 9.70 1.03
CA VAL A 75 13.16 10.93 0.34
C VAL A 75 11.68 11.27 0.53
N THR A 76 10.79 10.27 0.41
CA THR A 76 9.35 10.45 0.67
C THR A 76 9.12 10.91 2.11
N ALA A 77 9.79 10.30 3.08
CA ALA A 77 9.64 10.64 4.50
C ALA A 77 10.11 12.07 4.79
N ILE A 78 11.24 12.49 4.21
CA ILE A 78 11.77 13.85 4.34
C ILE A 78 10.83 14.86 3.67
N ALA A 79 10.33 14.55 2.47
CA ALA A 79 9.42 15.41 1.73
C ALA A 79 8.09 15.60 2.47
N ILE A 80 7.51 14.54 3.05
CA ILE A 80 6.29 14.61 3.87
C ILE A 80 6.51 15.51 5.08
N LYS A 81 7.66 15.40 5.76
CA LYS A 81 8.00 16.21 6.93
C LYS A 81 8.08 17.70 6.59
N THR A 82 8.55 18.05 5.39
CA THR A 82 8.75 19.45 4.95
C THR A 82 7.49 20.04 4.32
N MET A 83 6.85 19.33 3.40
CA MET A 83 5.76 19.87 2.56
C MET A 83 4.38 19.76 3.21
N LYS A 84 4.19 18.89 4.22
CA LYS A 84 2.88 18.55 4.85
C LYS A 84 1.78 18.11 3.86
N LEU A 85 2.09 17.98 2.57
CA LEU A 85 1.23 17.54 1.49
C LEU A 85 1.63 16.13 1.08
N PHE A 86 0.69 15.19 1.20
CA PHE A 86 0.94 13.76 0.99
C PHE A 86 1.23 13.43 -0.48
N LEU A 87 0.38 13.92 -1.40
CA LEU A 87 0.45 13.58 -2.82
C LEU A 87 1.79 13.96 -3.50
N PRO A 88 2.27 15.22 -3.38
CA PRO A 88 3.51 15.66 -4.04
C PRO A 88 4.75 14.95 -3.48
N SER A 89 4.73 14.65 -2.18
CA SER A 89 5.85 14.00 -1.50
C SER A 89 6.04 12.55 -1.94
N VAL A 90 4.93 11.81 -2.12
CA VAL A 90 4.96 10.44 -2.65
C VAL A 90 5.46 10.41 -4.10
N LEU A 91 5.03 11.38 -4.92
CA LEU A 91 5.51 11.54 -6.30
C LEU A 91 7.03 11.80 -6.35
N LEU A 92 7.54 12.71 -5.54
CA LEU A 92 8.98 13.01 -5.48
C LEU A 92 9.81 11.79 -5.08
N GLY A 93 9.38 11.06 -4.05
CA GLY A 93 10.07 9.85 -3.62
C GLY A 93 10.00 8.71 -4.64
N ALA A 94 8.87 8.56 -5.35
CA ALA A 94 8.75 7.60 -6.44
C ALA A 94 9.70 7.95 -7.60
N ILE A 95 9.75 9.21 -8.03
CA ILE A 95 10.63 9.68 -9.11
C ILE A 95 12.10 9.46 -8.74
N ILE A 96 12.48 9.82 -7.51
CA ILE A 96 13.88 9.69 -7.06
C ILE A 96 14.25 8.22 -6.89
N GLY A 97 13.37 7.37 -6.33
CA GLY A 97 13.60 5.93 -6.26
C GLY A 97 13.76 5.27 -7.64
N LEU A 98 12.98 5.72 -8.62
CA LEU A 98 13.05 5.24 -10.01
C LEU A 98 14.34 5.71 -10.71
N MET A 99 14.75 6.97 -10.51
CA MET A 99 16.06 7.46 -10.98
C MET A 99 17.22 6.69 -10.36
N THR A 100 17.17 6.42 -9.06
CA THR A 100 18.23 5.67 -8.36
C THR A 100 18.35 4.25 -8.89
N ARG A 101 17.23 3.62 -9.25
CA ARG A 101 17.21 2.31 -9.90
C ARG A 101 17.85 2.36 -11.30
N TYR A 102 17.60 3.43 -12.06
CA TYR A 102 18.16 3.59 -13.40
C TYR A 102 19.66 3.92 -13.40
N PHE A 103 20.16 4.53 -12.32
CA PHE A 103 21.57 4.89 -12.18
C PHE A 103 22.45 3.73 -11.67
N MET A 104 21.84 2.69 -11.08
CA MET A 104 22.52 1.58 -10.43
C MET A 104 22.35 0.25 -11.19
N MET A 105 21.79 0.31 -12.40
CA MET A 105 21.66 -0.77 -13.39
C MET A 105 22.50 -0.43 -14.61
#